data_AF-A0A3B8ZET6-F1
#
_entry.id   AF-A0A3B8ZET6-F1
#
_cell.length_a   1.000
_cell.length_b   1.000
_cell.length_c   1.000
_cell.angle_alpha   90.00
_cell.angle_beta   90.00
_cell.angle_gamma   90.00
#
_symmetry.space_group_name_H-M   'P 1'
#
loop_
_entity.id
_entity.type
_entity.pdbx_description
1 polymer ?
#
loop_
_entity_poly.entity_id
_entity_poly.type
_entity_poly.pdbx_seq_one_letter_code
_entity_poly.pdbx_strand_id
1 'polypeptide(L)'
;EYRQLVPIWENYFVWAVGKFSGLPQFERYHFANYKRSIRRGIGICGDASMILSSILDNQGIENRIVSFGGHVIVEYLDEGGNSYLVDPDFGVELNGSLQHLVETPSNFRGAYLEAGYAPREVDDLFAAYRTPFALYDDTYHFMTKRYIFEEVSYVLKWIFPLFLLIVCGAYLFFRSKALKHD
;
A
#
# COMPACT_ATOMS: atom_id res chain seq x y z
N GLU A 1 -7.50 17.19 -0.79
CA GLU A 1 -6.30 16.56 -1.38
C GLU A 1 -5.55 15.78 -0.31
N TYR A 2 -5.34 14.49 -0.53
CA TYR A 2 -4.55 13.66 0.38
C TYR A 2 -3.05 13.92 0.12
N ARG A 3 -2.32 14.39 1.15
CA ARG A 3 -0.87 14.62 1.08
C ARG A 3 -0.13 13.28 1.25
N GLN A 4 -0.08 12.49 0.18
CA GLN A 4 0.55 11.17 0.16
C GLN A 4 2.04 11.17 -0.27
N LEU A 5 2.68 12.33 -0.34
CA LEU A 5 4.13 12.42 -0.52
C LEU A 5 4.86 11.96 0.76
N VAL A 6 5.89 11.13 0.60
CA VAL A 6 6.74 10.69 1.74
C VAL A 6 7.54 11.89 2.26
N PRO A 7 7.56 12.17 3.58
CA PRO A 7 8.34 13.29 4.10
C PRO A 7 9.86 13.13 3.92
N ILE A 8 10.56 14.25 3.77
CA ILE A 8 12.03 14.26 3.57
C ILE A 8 12.79 13.58 4.71
N TRP A 9 12.29 13.66 5.95
CA TRP A 9 12.91 13.03 7.12
C TRP A 9 12.65 11.51 7.20
N GLU A 10 11.60 11.00 6.57
CA GLU A 10 11.32 9.55 6.54
C GLU A 10 12.27 8.86 5.56
N ASN A 11 12.32 9.37 4.33
CA ASN A 11 13.19 8.87 3.27
C ASN A 11 13.41 9.95 2.20
N TYR A 12 14.57 10.59 2.23
CA TYR A 12 14.90 11.68 1.33
C TYR A 12 15.02 11.25 -0.15
N PHE A 13 15.30 9.97 -0.44
CA PHE A 13 15.30 9.46 -1.82
C PHE A 13 13.89 9.38 -2.38
N VAL A 14 12.97 8.76 -1.63
CA VAL A 14 11.55 8.64 -2.05
C VAL A 14 10.92 10.02 -2.15
N TRP A 15 11.24 10.92 -1.20
CA TRP A 15 10.82 12.32 -1.25
C TRP A 15 11.33 13.04 -2.51
N ALA A 16 12.63 12.89 -2.85
CA ALA A 16 13.20 13.54 -4.02
C ALA A 16 12.58 13.02 -5.32
N VAL A 17 12.39 11.71 -5.45
CA VAL A 17 11.72 11.13 -6.61
C VAL A 17 10.29 11.66 -6.69
N GLY A 18 9.50 11.57 -5.63
CA GLY A 18 8.12 12.07 -5.61
C GLY A 18 7.99 13.57 -5.85
N LYS A 19 9.00 14.38 -5.49
CA LYS A 19 8.98 15.83 -5.69
C LYS A 19 9.39 16.27 -7.08
N PHE A 20 10.33 15.56 -7.72
CA PHE A 20 11.00 16.03 -8.93
C PHE A 20 10.73 15.17 -10.18
N SER A 21 10.28 13.92 -10.05
CA SER A 21 10.12 13.04 -11.21
C SER A 21 8.81 13.25 -11.97
N GLY A 22 7.83 13.94 -11.40
CA GLY A 22 6.47 14.09 -11.98
C GLY A 22 5.75 12.75 -12.19
N LEU A 23 6.12 11.74 -11.41
CA LEU A 23 5.56 10.40 -11.50
C LEU A 23 4.43 10.28 -10.46
N PRO A 24 3.16 10.16 -10.88
CA PRO A 24 2.02 10.15 -9.95
C PRO A 24 2.13 9.11 -8.85
N GLN A 25 2.76 7.97 -9.14
CA GLN A 25 2.99 6.87 -8.20
C GLN A 25 3.96 7.19 -7.04
N PHE A 26 4.79 8.23 -7.18
CA PHE A 26 5.70 8.69 -6.12
C PHE A 26 5.18 9.96 -5.43
N GLU A 27 4.33 10.72 -6.11
CA GLU A 27 3.57 11.83 -5.51
C GLU A 27 2.51 11.31 -4.53
N ARG A 28 1.84 10.22 -4.90
CA ARG A 28 0.90 9.46 -4.07
C ARG A 28 1.47 8.09 -3.75
N TYR A 29 2.43 8.08 -2.83
CA TYR A 29 3.20 6.87 -2.58
C TYR A 29 2.41 5.86 -1.74
N HIS A 30 2.16 4.69 -2.32
CA HIS A 30 1.62 3.52 -1.65
C HIS A 30 2.79 2.67 -1.15
N PHE A 31 2.86 2.45 0.16
CA PHE A 31 3.89 1.56 0.73
C PHE A 31 3.53 0.12 0.39
N ALA A 32 4.51 -0.64 -0.11
CA ALA A 32 4.34 -2.07 -0.32
C ALA A 32 4.35 -2.82 1.03
N ASN A 33 5.05 -2.30 2.04
CA ASN A 33 5.04 -2.85 3.38
C ASN A 33 3.80 -2.38 4.16
N TYR A 34 2.85 -3.29 4.38
CA TYR A 34 1.59 -2.98 5.08
C TYR A 34 1.79 -2.36 6.47
N LYS A 35 2.85 -2.73 7.22
CA LYS A 35 3.15 -2.13 8.53
C LYS A 35 3.55 -0.66 8.42
N ARG A 36 4.14 -0.24 7.29
CA ARG A 36 4.41 1.18 7.01
C ARG A 36 3.14 1.92 6.61
N SER A 37 2.29 1.29 5.79
CA SER A 37 0.97 1.84 5.44
C SER A 37 0.11 2.09 6.68
N ILE A 38 0.05 1.12 7.61
CA ILE A 38 -0.68 1.28 8.88
C ILE A 38 -0.07 2.40 9.74
N ARG A 39 1.27 2.43 9.92
CA ARG A 39 1.93 3.47 10.70
C ARG A 39 1.70 4.88 10.16
N ARG A 40 1.52 5.02 8.85
CA ARG A 40 1.21 6.30 8.21
C ARG A 40 -0.18 6.82 8.57
N GLY A 41 -1.13 5.93 8.84
CA GLY A 41 -2.50 6.29 9.23
C GLY A 41 -3.32 6.94 8.11
N ILE A 42 -2.92 6.79 6.85
CA ILE A 42 -3.66 7.25 5.67
C ILE A 42 -3.62 6.11 4.65
N GLY A 43 -4.80 5.72 4.15
CA GLY A 43 -4.95 4.74 3.07
C GLY A 43 -6.14 5.10 2.19
N ILE A 44 -6.04 4.75 0.90
CA ILE A 44 -7.19 4.68 -0.02
C ILE A 44 -7.57 3.21 -0.26
N CYS A 45 -8.61 2.94 -1.06
CA CYS A 45 -9.07 1.58 -1.39
C CYS A 45 -7.95 0.58 -1.75
N GLY A 46 -6.95 1.02 -2.53
CA GLY A 46 -5.77 0.21 -2.86
C GLY A 46 -4.87 -0.10 -1.66
N ASP A 47 -4.65 0.86 -0.75
CA ASP A 47 -3.86 0.64 0.47
C ASP A 47 -4.59 -0.32 1.42
N ALA A 48 -5.90 -0.14 1.60
CA ALA A 48 -6.72 -1.00 2.45
C ALA A 48 -6.69 -2.46 1.96
N SER A 49 -6.87 -2.66 0.66
CA SER A 49 -6.80 -3.98 0.01
C SER A 49 -5.43 -4.62 0.11
N MET A 50 -4.36 -3.84 -0.11
CA MET A 50 -3.00 -4.33 0.05
C MET A 50 -2.68 -4.70 1.52
N ILE A 51 -3.15 -3.91 2.48
CA ILE A 51 -2.95 -4.20 3.90
C ILE A 51 -3.63 -5.52 4.27
N LEU A 52 -4.90 -5.67 3.90
CA LEU A 52 -5.66 -6.89 4.20
C LEU A 52 -5.02 -8.11 3.52
N SER A 53 -4.74 -8.03 2.22
CA SER A 53 -4.06 -9.10 1.47
C SER A 53 -2.72 -9.48 2.11
N SER A 54 -1.88 -8.50 2.49
CA SER A 54 -0.63 -8.79 3.21
C SER A 54 -0.84 -9.48 4.56
N ILE A 55 -1.90 -9.14 5.30
CA ILE A 55 -2.20 -9.78 6.58
C ILE A 55 -2.62 -11.24 6.34
N LEU A 56 -3.49 -11.48 5.36
CA LEU A 56 -3.95 -12.82 4.97
C LEU A 56 -2.77 -13.70 4.51
N ASP A 57 -1.89 -13.17 3.66
CA ASP A 57 -0.64 -13.84 3.24
C ASP A 57 0.20 -14.26 4.45
N ASN A 58 0.36 -13.37 5.44
CA ASN A 58 1.13 -13.68 6.66
C ASN A 58 0.45 -14.72 7.56
N GLN A 59 -0.87 -14.92 7.44
CA GLN A 59 -1.61 -15.99 8.14
C GLN A 59 -1.69 -17.28 7.32
N GLY A 60 -1.15 -17.30 6.09
CA GLY A 60 -1.25 -18.46 5.19
C GLY A 60 -2.66 -18.66 4.60
N ILE A 61 -3.47 -17.60 4.55
CA ILE A 61 -4.81 -17.63 3.95
C ILE A 61 -4.69 -17.23 2.49
N GLU A 62 -5.12 -18.11 1.58
CA GLU A 62 -5.11 -17.85 0.15
C GLU A 62 -6.06 -16.69 -0.18
N ASN A 63 -5.54 -15.68 -0.88
CA ASN A 63 -6.27 -14.47 -1.21
C ASN A 63 -5.79 -13.89 -2.53
N ARG A 64 -6.59 -12.99 -3.11
CA ARG A 64 -6.27 -12.23 -4.32
C ARG A 64 -6.91 -10.86 -4.26
N ILE A 65 -6.19 -9.88 -4.81
CA ILE A 65 -6.67 -8.51 -4.95
C ILE A 65 -7.44 -8.40 -6.26
N VAL A 66 -8.67 -7.87 -6.16
CA VAL A 66 -9.54 -7.61 -7.31
C VAL A 66 -9.58 -6.11 -7.55
N SER A 67 -8.94 -5.66 -8.62
CA SER A 67 -8.87 -4.24 -9.00
C SER A 67 -9.87 -3.93 -10.09
N PHE A 68 -10.91 -3.18 -9.76
CA PHE A 68 -11.84 -2.56 -10.71
C PHE A 68 -11.34 -1.18 -11.14
N GLY A 69 -11.91 -0.64 -12.21
CA GLY A 69 -11.72 0.74 -12.66
C GLY A 69 -12.29 1.75 -11.67
N GLY A 70 -11.54 2.03 -10.60
CA GLY A 70 -11.90 3.03 -9.57
C GLY A 70 -12.12 2.45 -8.18
N HIS A 71 -12.07 1.13 -8.00
CA HIS A 71 -12.23 0.50 -6.69
C HIS A 71 -11.44 -0.80 -6.58
N VAL A 72 -11.02 -1.16 -5.37
CA VAL A 72 -10.23 -2.37 -5.12
C VAL A 72 -10.81 -3.10 -3.91
N ILE A 73 -11.01 -4.40 -4.06
CA ILE A 73 -11.48 -5.30 -3.00
C ILE A 73 -10.55 -6.52 -2.91
N VAL A 74 -10.77 -7.36 -1.91
CA VAL A 74 -10.01 -8.60 -1.71
C VAL A 74 -10.96 -9.79 -1.73
N GLU A 75 -10.54 -10.85 -2.43
CA GLU A 75 -11.17 -12.16 -2.37
C GLU A 75 -10.26 -13.08 -1.55
N TYR A 76 -10.82 -13.86 -0.63
CA TYR A 76 -10.07 -14.87 0.13
C TYR A 76 -10.81 -16.20 0.14
N LEU A 77 -10.05 -17.28 0.35
CA LEU A 77 -10.57 -18.63 0.51
C LEU A 77 -10.54 -19.03 1.98
N ASP A 78 -11.63 -19.63 2.46
CA ASP A 78 -11.64 -20.28 3.78
C ASP A 78 -10.94 -21.66 3.74
N GLU A 79 -10.80 -22.29 4.90
CA GLU A 79 -10.24 -23.64 5.01
C GLU A 79 -11.05 -24.71 4.25
N GLY A 80 -12.32 -24.42 3.96
CA GLY A 80 -13.22 -25.28 3.18
C GLY A 80 -13.15 -25.07 1.67
N GLY A 81 -12.36 -24.10 1.19
CA GLY A 81 -12.27 -23.71 -0.23
C GLY A 81 -13.42 -22.84 -0.73
N ASN A 82 -14.25 -22.29 0.17
CA ASN A 82 -15.29 -21.33 -0.19
C ASN A 82 -14.66 -19.94 -0.39
N SER A 83 -15.09 -19.25 -1.45
CA SER A 83 -14.63 -17.91 -1.76
C SER A 83 -15.52 -16.84 -1.12
N TYR A 84 -14.87 -15.88 -0.48
CA TYR A 84 -15.48 -14.71 0.14
C TYR A 84 -14.87 -13.44 -0.41
N LEU A 85 -15.70 -12.42 -0.55
CA LEU A 85 -15.29 -11.09 -0.98
C LEU A 85 -15.41 -10.11 0.18
N VAL A 86 -14.40 -9.27 0.34
CA VAL A 86 -14.35 -8.26 1.38
C VAL A 86 -13.86 -6.95 0.80
N ASP A 87 -14.56 -5.88 1.17
CA ASP A 87 -14.19 -4.51 0.87
C ASP A 87 -13.56 -3.89 2.13
N PRO A 88 -12.22 -3.85 2.23
CA PRO A 88 -11.55 -3.32 3.41
C PRO A 88 -11.59 -1.79 3.52
N ASP A 89 -11.96 -1.07 2.45
CA ASP A 89 -12.10 0.39 2.48
C ASP A 89 -13.41 0.78 3.17
N PHE A 90 -14.47 0.03 2.87
CA PHE A 90 -15.80 0.20 3.46
C PHE A 90 -16.04 -0.68 4.69
N GLY A 91 -15.14 -1.61 5.00
CA GLY A 91 -15.31 -2.56 6.11
C GLY A 91 -16.52 -3.49 5.92
N VAL A 92 -16.85 -3.84 4.68
CA VAL A 92 -18.02 -4.64 4.32
C VAL A 92 -17.59 -6.01 3.81
N GLU A 93 -18.25 -7.06 4.30
CA GLU A 93 -18.14 -8.40 3.75
C GLU A 93 -19.27 -8.64 2.74
N LEU A 94 -18.91 -9.13 1.56
CA LEU A 94 -19.81 -9.43 0.46
C LEU A 94 -19.99 -10.95 0.41
N ASN A 95 -21.15 -11.41 0.85
CA ASN A 95 -21.49 -12.83 0.88
C ASN A 95 -21.79 -13.36 -0.53
N GLY A 96 -20.73 -13.67 -1.30
CA GLY A 96 -20.83 -14.22 -2.65
C GLY A 96 -19.48 -14.26 -3.35
N SER A 97 -19.43 -14.94 -4.50
CA SER A 97 -18.22 -15.03 -5.32
C SER A 97 -18.04 -13.81 -6.22
N LEU A 98 -16.80 -13.61 -6.72
CA LEU A 98 -16.50 -12.58 -7.72
C LEU A 98 -17.41 -12.65 -8.95
N GLN A 99 -17.72 -13.86 -9.40
CA GLN A 99 -18.61 -14.05 -10.54
C GLN A 99 -20.03 -13.56 -10.24
N HIS A 100 -20.55 -13.83 -9.03
CA HIS A 100 -21.87 -13.35 -8.64
C HIS A 100 -21.92 -11.83 -8.51
N LEU A 101 -20.85 -11.21 -8.00
CA LEU A 101 -20.71 -9.76 -7.95
C LEU A 101 -20.75 -9.12 -9.35
N VAL A 102 -20.09 -9.74 -10.33
CA VAL A 102 -20.04 -9.24 -11.72
C VAL A 102 -21.38 -9.44 -12.43
N GLU A 103 -22.04 -10.58 -12.25
CA GLU A 103 -23.29 -10.92 -12.92
C GLU A 103 -24.49 -10.15 -12.33
N THR A 104 -24.55 -10.05 -11.00
CA THR A 104 -25.68 -9.41 -10.29
C THR A 104 -25.23 -8.46 -9.18
N PRO A 105 -24.54 -7.33 -9.51
CA PRO A 105 -24.02 -6.41 -8.50
C PRO A 105 -25.10 -5.88 -7.55
N SER A 106 -26.32 -5.66 -8.05
CA SER A 106 -27.43 -5.11 -7.26
C SER A 106 -27.73 -5.88 -5.96
N ASN A 107 -27.45 -7.18 -5.91
CA ASN A 107 -27.71 -8.02 -4.73
C ASN A 107 -26.80 -7.66 -3.54
N PHE A 108 -25.64 -7.06 -3.82
CA PHE A 108 -24.65 -6.71 -2.82
C PHE A 108 -24.87 -5.32 -2.22
N ARG A 109 -25.81 -4.54 -2.75
CA ARG A 109 -26.14 -3.20 -2.24
C ARG A 109 -26.60 -3.20 -0.79
N GLY A 110 -27.33 -4.24 -0.39
CA GLY A 110 -27.84 -4.39 0.98
C GLY A 110 -26.72 -4.32 2.00
N ALA A 111 -25.58 -4.99 1.72
CA ALA A 111 -24.44 -5.03 2.62
C ALA A 111 -23.88 -3.62 2.93
N TYR A 112 -23.78 -2.74 1.93
CA TYR A 112 -23.31 -1.37 2.13
C TYR A 112 -24.34 -0.48 2.82
N LEU A 113 -25.62 -0.64 2.50
CA LEU A 113 -26.69 0.14 3.14
C LEU A 113 -26.86 -0.25 4.62
N GLU A 114 -26.74 -1.54 4.93
CA GLU A 114 -26.77 -2.07 6.30
C GLU A 114 -25.56 -1.61 7.12
N ALA A 115 -24.40 -1.44 6.48
CA ALA A 115 -23.21 -0.85 7.09
C ALA A 115 -23.33 0.67 7.34
N GLY A 116 -24.40 1.32 6.85
CA GLY A 116 -24.72 2.72 7.13
C GLY A 116 -24.27 3.72 6.06
N TYR A 117 -23.81 3.26 4.89
CA TYR A 117 -23.41 4.14 3.79
C TYR A 117 -24.62 4.76 3.08
N ALA A 118 -24.46 6.00 2.58
CA ALA A 118 -25.56 6.69 1.93
C ALA A 118 -25.87 6.06 0.55
N PRO A 119 -27.14 5.97 0.13
CA PRO A 119 -27.50 5.36 -1.15
C PRO A 119 -26.74 5.90 -2.35
N ARG A 120 -26.43 7.20 -2.36
CA ARG A 120 -25.66 7.85 -3.43
C ARG A 120 -24.22 7.36 -3.49
N GLU A 121 -23.56 7.15 -2.36
CA GLU A 121 -22.19 6.62 -2.30
C GLU A 121 -22.16 5.19 -2.82
N VAL A 122 -23.18 4.40 -2.46
CA VAL A 122 -23.39 3.06 -2.97
C VAL A 122 -23.63 3.08 -4.49
N ASP A 123 -24.44 4.00 -5.00
CA ASP A 123 -24.66 4.14 -6.46
C ASP A 123 -23.36 4.36 -7.23
N ASP A 124 -22.49 5.25 -6.74
CA ASP A 124 -21.19 5.57 -7.35
C ASP A 124 -20.23 4.37 -7.26
N LEU A 125 -20.18 3.68 -6.11
CA LEU A 125 -19.38 2.46 -5.92
C LEU A 125 -19.78 1.35 -6.90
N PHE A 126 -21.08 1.12 -7.06
CA PHE A 126 -21.59 0.08 -7.96
C PHE A 126 -21.41 0.41 -9.45
N ALA A 127 -21.09 1.66 -9.80
CA ALA A 127 -20.62 1.99 -11.13
C ALA A 127 -19.20 1.44 -11.38
N ALA A 128 -18.33 1.43 -10.37
CA ALA A 128 -16.98 0.86 -10.47
C ALA A 128 -17.01 -0.67 -10.67
N TYR A 129 -17.91 -1.40 -9.99
CA TYR A 129 -18.03 -2.86 -10.17
C TYR A 129 -18.48 -3.31 -11.57
N ARG A 130 -19.01 -2.40 -12.39
CA ARG A 130 -19.37 -2.68 -13.79
C ARG A 130 -18.20 -2.55 -14.76
N THR A 131 -17.07 -2.03 -14.29
CA THR A 131 -15.87 -1.88 -15.11
C THR A 131 -15.10 -3.21 -15.18
N PRO A 132 -14.25 -3.41 -16.22
CA PRO A 132 -13.35 -4.56 -16.26
C PRO A 132 -12.47 -4.61 -15.00
N PHE A 133 -12.22 -5.82 -14.51
CA PHE A 133 -11.35 -6.06 -13.36
C PHE A 133 -10.06 -6.76 -13.75
N ALA A 134 -9.02 -6.56 -12.93
CA ALA A 134 -7.77 -7.30 -12.97
C ALA A 134 -7.58 -8.07 -11.65
N LEU A 135 -7.03 -9.27 -11.74
CA LEU A 135 -6.71 -10.12 -10.60
C LEU A 135 -5.21 -10.08 -10.32
N TYR A 136 -4.87 -10.01 -9.04
CA TYR A 136 -3.49 -10.06 -8.56
C TYR A 136 -3.42 -11.05 -7.41
N ASP A 137 -2.64 -12.12 -7.57
CA ASP A 137 -2.55 -13.20 -6.58
C ASP A 137 -1.79 -12.79 -5.32
N ASP A 138 -1.04 -11.69 -5.35
CA ASP A 138 -0.36 -11.16 -4.17
C ASP A 138 -0.12 -9.65 -4.28
N THR A 139 0.22 -9.05 -3.13
CA THR A 139 0.66 -7.65 -3.06
C THR A 139 1.94 -7.39 -3.85
N TYR A 140 2.77 -8.41 -4.04
CA TYR A 140 4.06 -8.29 -4.71
C TYR A 140 3.89 -8.07 -6.23
N HIS A 141 3.02 -8.82 -6.90
CA HIS A 141 2.68 -8.70 -8.31
C HIS A 141 1.86 -7.43 -8.56
N PHE A 142 1.08 -6.98 -7.58
CA PHE A 142 0.44 -5.65 -7.62
C PHE A 142 1.48 -4.50 -7.59
N MET A 143 2.64 -4.67 -6.94
CA MET A 143 3.61 -3.59 -6.64
C MET A 143 5.07 -3.87 -7.04
N THR A 144 5.35 -4.85 -7.90
CA THR A 144 6.67 -5.55 -8.03
C THR A 144 7.89 -4.63 -8.07
N LYS A 145 7.89 -3.62 -8.95
CA LYS A 145 9.02 -2.69 -9.09
C LYS A 145 9.15 -1.72 -7.92
N ARG A 146 8.05 -1.44 -7.22
CA ARG A 146 8.00 -0.51 -6.08
C ARG A 146 8.48 -1.17 -4.79
N TYR A 147 8.18 -2.45 -4.57
CA TYR A 147 8.66 -3.18 -3.40
C TYR A 147 10.18 -3.17 -3.29
N ILE A 148 10.88 -3.54 -4.38
CA ILE A 148 12.34 -3.56 -4.42
C ILE A 148 12.91 -2.15 -4.23
N PHE A 149 12.33 -1.15 -4.90
CA PHE A 149 12.75 0.24 -4.76
C PHE A 149 12.58 0.74 -3.31
N GLU A 150 11.46 0.40 -2.67
CA GLU A 150 11.19 0.75 -1.28
C GLU A 150 12.30 0.19 -0.37
N GLU A 151 12.48 -1.13 -0.36
CA GLU A 151 13.47 -1.80 0.49
C GLU A 151 14.89 -1.24 0.27
N VAL A 152 15.31 -1.10 -0.99
CA VAL A 152 16.61 -0.52 -1.34
C VAL A 152 16.70 0.93 -0.82
N SER A 153 15.72 1.78 -1.08
CA SER A 153 15.75 3.18 -0.65
C SER A 153 15.85 3.32 0.88
N TYR A 154 15.24 2.41 1.64
CA TYR A 154 15.28 2.41 3.11
C TYR A 154 16.60 1.90 3.69
N VAL A 155 17.38 1.13 2.93
CA VAL A 155 18.77 0.81 3.26
C VAL A 155 19.68 1.97 2.87
N LEU A 156 19.53 2.47 1.62
CA LEU A 156 20.37 3.53 1.08
C LEU A 156 20.28 4.84 1.87
N LYS A 157 19.14 5.14 2.52
CA LYS A 157 18.98 6.35 3.32
C LYS A 157 20.00 6.49 4.46
N TRP A 158 20.64 5.39 4.86
CA TRP A 158 21.66 5.39 5.91
C TRP A 158 23.09 5.61 5.39
N ILE A 159 23.33 5.48 4.08
CA ILE A 159 24.66 5.65 3.49
C ILE A 159 25.18 7.07 3.73
N PHE A 160 24.36 8.09 3.52
CA PHE A 160 24.79 9.48 3.69
C PHE A 160 25.10 9.84 5.16
N PRO A 161 24.23 9.53 6.14
CA PRO A 161 24.58 9.68 7.56
C PRO A 161 25.85 8.93 7.97
N LEU A 162 26.01 7.68 7.53
CA LEU A 162 27.18 6.87 7.86
C LEU A 162 28.46 7.46 7.25
N PHE A 163 28.40 7.91 6.00
CA PHE A 163 29.50 8.59 5.34
C PHE A 163 29.94 9.85 6.10
N LEU A 164 28.99 10.70 6.53
CA LEU A 164 29.29 11.89 7.33
C LEU A 164 29.96 11.53 8.66
N LEU A 165 29.49 10.48 9.35
CA LEU A 165 30.12 10.01 10.59
C LEU A 165 31.56 9.53 10.37
N ILE A 166 31.82 8.80 9.27
CA ILE A 166 33.16 8.34 8.91
C ILE A 166 34.08 9.53 8.61
N VAL A 167 33.62 10.51 7.82
CA VAL A 167 34.40 11.71 7.49
C VAL A 167 34.71 12.54 8.73
N CYS A 168 33.71 12.80 9.58
CA CYS A 168 33.90 13.51 10.85
C CYS A 168 34.83 12.74 11.79
N GLY A 169 34.66 11.43 11.91
CA GLY A 169 35.51 10.58 12.74
C GLY A 169 36.97 10.58 12.26
N ALA A 170 37.19 10.48 10.95
CA ALA A 170 38.51 10.58 10.35
C ALA A 170 39.13 11.97 10.61
N TYR A 171 38.37 13.04 10.38
CA TYR A 171 38.84 14.40 10.62
C TYR A 171 39.27 14.62 12.09
N LEU A 172 38.45 14.19 13.05
CA LEU A 172 38.76 14.29 14.48
C LEU A 172 39.97 13.42 14.86
N PHE A 173 40.10 12.23 14.28
CA PHE A 173 41.26 11.35 14.49
C PHE A 173 42.55 12.00 14.01
N PHE A 174 42.57 12.55 12.79
CA PHE A 174 43.74 13.24 12.26
C PHE A 174 44.10 14.50 13.05
N ARG A 175 43.10 15.28 13.48
CA ARG A 175 43.32 16.46 14.33
C ARG A 175 43.88 16.10 15.71
N SER A 176 43.40 15.02 16.32
CA SER A 176 43.89 14.56 17.64
C SER A 176 45.36 14.10 17.61
N LYS A 177 45.82 13.56 16.46
CA LYS A 177 47.23 13.21 16.28
C LYS A 177 48.12 14.43 16.10
N ALA A 178 47.67 15.45 15.37
CA ALA A 178 48.42 16.69 15.20
C ALA A 178 48.67 17.40 16.54
N LEU A 179 47.64 17.52 17.39
CA LEU A 179 47.74 18.14 18.72
C LEU A 179 48.62 17.39 19.73
N LYS A 180 48.98 16.12 19.48
CA LYS A 180 49.90 15.37 20.34
C LYS A 180 51.37 15.57 19.95
N HIS A 181 51.64 16.20 18.82
CA HIS A 181 52.98 16.46 18.30
C HIS A 181 53.44 17.92 18.47
N ASP A 182 52.58 18.79 18.99
CA ASP A 182 52.89 20.15 19.49
C ASP A 182 53.02 20.13 21.02
#